data_AF-D3A083-F1
#
_entry.id   AF-D3A083-F1
#
_cell.length_a   1.000
_cell.length_b   1.000
_cell.length_c   1.000
_cell.angle_alpha   90.00
_cell.angle_beta   90.00
_cell.angle_gamma   90.00
#
_symmetry.space_group_name_H-M   'P 1'
#
loop_
_entity.id
_entity.type
_entity.pdbx_description
1 polymer ?
#
loop_
_entity_poly.entity_id
_entity_poly.type
_entity_poly.pdbx_seq_one_letter_code
_entity_poly.pdbx_strand_id
1 'polypeptide(L)'
;MDKQIDDHTHTHFDGKAKVAKQIKGIGSTTTATLMAMLPELGRLSHKRLASLVGIAPHPRESGETKFKSRCFGGRSAVRKALYMATVVATRFEPLIRDFYQRLLSKGKPYKVAVTACMRKLLTILNARMRDYFAENDTTENGIQTA
;
A
#
# COMPACT_ATOMS: atom_id res chain seq x y z
N MET A 1 -3.51 17.08 16.30
CA MET A 1 -4.06 16.17 15.28
C MET A 1 -3.32 14.84 15.25
N ASP A 2 -2.00 14.79 15.02
CA ASP A 2 -1.28 13.51 14.90
C ASP A 2 -1.37 12.59 16.12
N LYS A 3 -1.28 13.16 17.35
CA LYS A 3 -1.51 12.40 18.59
C LYS A 3 -2.91 11.76 18.66
N GLN A 4 -3.95 12.51 18.30
CA GLN A 4 -5.34 12.01 18.33
C GLN A 4 -5.57 10.90 17.30
N ILE A 5 -4.90 10.98 16.14
CA ILE A 5 -4.95 9.93 15.12
C ILE A 5 -4.25 8.68 15.62
N ASP A 6 -3.07 8.82 16.22
CA ASP A 6 -2.35 7.68 16.80
C ASP A 6 -3.18 7.00 17.90
N ASP A 7 -3.69 7.78 18.86
CA ASP A 7 -4.52 7.26 19.95
C ASP A 7 -5.73 6.49 19.38
N HIS A 8 -6.46 7.05 18.42
CA HIS A 8 -7.64 6.40 17.84
C HIS A 8 -7.29 5.15 17.01
N THR A 9 -6.13 5.15 16.34
CA THR A 9 -5.67 4.00 15.54
C THR A 9 -5.28 2.83 16.45
N HIS A 10 -4.68 3.12 17.60
CA HIS A 10 -4.33 2.12 18.62
C HIS A 10 -5.57 1.54 19.31
N THR A 11 -6.63 2.33 19.53
CA THR A 11 -7.83 1.84 20.20
C THR A 11 -8.69 0.90 19.34
N HIS A 12 -8.77 1.12 18.03
CA HIS A 12 -9.69 0.37 17.16
C HIS A 12 -9.04 -0.65 16.21
N PHE A 13 -7.73 -0.53 15.94
CA PHE A 13 -7.07 -1.32 14.89
C PHE A 13 -5.73 -1.93 15.34
N ASP A 14 -5.52 -2.12 16.64
CA ASP A 14 -4.17 -2.23 17.24
C ASP A 14 -3.24 -3.25 16.53
N GLY A 15 -3.70 -4.48 16.29
CA GLY A 15 -2.88 -5.49 15.59
C GLY A 15 -2.59 -5.15 14.12
N LYS A 16 -3.59 -4.67 13.38
CA LYS A 16 -3.46 -4.30 11.95
C LYS A 16 -2.58 -3.07 11.76
N ALA A 17 -2.72 -2.09 12.64
CA ALA A 17 -1.94 -0.86 12.63
C ALA A 17 -0.47 -1.12 12.92
N LYS A 18 -0.16 -2.03 13.86
CA LYS A 18 1.21 -2.45 14.17
C LYS A 18 1.89 -3.08 12.96
N VAL A 19 1.22 -3.99 12.26
CA VAL A 19 1.76 -4.63 11.04
C VAL A 19 2.03 -3.61 9.94
N ALA A 20 1.13 -2.64 9.73
CA ALA A 20 1.33 -1.58 8.76
C ALA A 20 2.50 -0.65 9.11
N LYS A 21 2.67 -0.29 10.39
CA LYS A 21 3.75 0.59 10.87
C LYS A 21 5.16 -0.05 10.82
N GLN A 22 5.27 -1.38 10.67
CA GLN A 22 6.57 -2.05 10.55
C GLN A 22 7.34 -1.66 9.28
N ILE A 23 6.64 -1.20 8.22
CA ILE A 23 7.29 -0.78 6.99
C ILE A 23 7.71 0.68 7.11
N LYS A 24 9.02 0.94 6.96
CA LYS A 24 9.55 2.31 7.04
C LYS A 24 8.94 3.17 5.94
N GLY A 25 8.34 4.30 6.35
CA GLY A 25 7.63 5.23 5.47
C GLY A 25 6.11 5.20 5.61
N ILE A 26 5.52 4.22 6.30
CA ILE A 26 4.10 4.23 6.65
C ILE A 26 3.93 4.95 8.00
N GLY A 27 3.33 6.14 7.97
CA GLY A 27 3.03 6.93 9.16
C GLY A 27 1.65 6.63 9.75
N SER A 28 1.34 7.28 10.88
CA SER A 28 0.05 7.21 11.57
C SER A 28 -1.12 7.61 10.66
N THR A 29 -1.01 8.74 9.98
CA THR A 29 -2.04 9.26 9.06
C THR A 29 -2.27 8.33 7.86
N THR A 30 -1.20 7.77 7.28
CA THR A 30 -1.32 6.79 6.20
C THR A 30 -1.97 5.51 6.70
N THR A 31 -1.61 5.04 7.89
CA THR A 31 -2.19 3.86 8.52
C THR A 31 -3.69 4.06 8.77
N ALA A 32 -4.09 5.17 9.40
CA ALA A 32 -5.49 5.49 9.63
C ALA A 32 -6.29 5.57 8.33
N THR A 33 -5.73 6.22 7.29
CA THR A 33 -6.36 6.30 5.96
C THR A 33 -6.54 4.93 5.34
N LEU A 34 -5.55 4.05 5.45
CA LEU A 34 -5.62 2.68 4.93
C LEU A 34 -6.64 1.84 5.70
N MET A 35 -6.67 1.93 7.03
CA MET A 35 -7.63 1.16 7.84
C MET A 35 -9.07 1.63 7.61
N ALA A 36 -9.30 2.94 7.50
CA ALA A 36 -10.63 3.50 7.28
C ALA A 36 -11.13 3.29 5.84
N MET A 37 -10.25 3.45 4.84
CA MET A 37 -10.65 3.49 3.43
C MET A 37 -10.22 2.26 2.63
N LEU A 38 -9.64 1.23 3.24
CA LEU A 38 -9.23 0.00 2.56
C LEU A 38 -9.41 -1.26 3.43
N PRO A 39 -10.66 -1.60 3.83
CA PRO A 39 -10.95 -2.77 4.65
C PRO A 39 -10.64 -4.09 3.94
N GLU A 40 -10.47 -4.08 2.61
CA GLU A 40 -10.18 -5.27 1.81
C GLU A 40 -8.68 -5.64 1.78
N LEU A 41 -7.84 -4.85 2.43
CA LEU A 41 -6.41 -5.08 2.56
C LEU A 41 -6.14 -6.42 3.25
N GLY A 42 -5.29 -7.27 2.67
CA GLY A 42 -4.99 -8.62 3.14
C GLY A 42 -5.89 -9.71 2.54
N ARG A 43 -7.13 -9.36 2.12
CA ARG A 43 -8.11 -10.33 1.61
C ARG A 43 -8.16 -10.40 0.08
N LEU A 44 -7.92 -9.28 -0.61
CA LEU A 44 -7.95 -9.24 -2.06
C LEU A 44 -6.60 -9.56 -2.71
N SER A 45 -6.66 -9.97 -3.98
CA SER A 45 -5.47 -10.13 -4.81
C SER A 45 -4.81 -8.76 -5.09
N HIS A 46 -3.48 -8.77 -5.22
CA HIS A 46 -2.68 -7.56 -5.44
C HIS A 46 -3.11 -6.75 -6.69
N LYS A 47 -3.70 -7.40 -7.70
CA LYS A 47 -4.12 -6.80 -8.97
C LYS A 47 -5.41 -6.02 -8.75
N ARG A 48 -6.40 -6.67 -8.12
CA ARG A 48 -7.69 -6.05 -7.79
C ARG A 48 -7.50 -4.86 -6.85
N LEU A 49 -6.63 -5.02 -5.84
CA LEU A 49 -6.35 -3.97 -4.88
C LEU A 49 -5.63 -2.77 -5.51
N ALA A 50 -4.66 -3.01 -6.39
CA ALA A 50 -4.02 -1.91 -7.13
C ALA A 50 -4.98 -1.17 -8.07
N SER A 51 -5.95 -1.87 -8.67
CA SER A 51 -7.02 -1.23 -9.46
C SER A 51 -7.98 -0.43 -8.58
N LEU A 52 -8.37 -0.96 -7.42
CA LEU A 52 -9.27 -0.31 -6.47
C LEU A 52 -8.69 1.03 -5.95
N VAL A 53 -7.39 1.05 -5.65
CA VAL A 53 -6.68 2.27 -5.23
C VAL A 53 -6.40 3.21 -6.43
N GLY A 54 -6.47 2.70 -7.66
CA GLY A 54 -6.17 3.46 -8.87
C GLY A 54 -4.68 3.70 -9.09
N ILE A 55 -3.84 2.73 -8.75
CA ILE A 55 -2.38 2.72 -9.00
C ILE A 55 -2.02 1.85 -10.21
N ALA A 56 -2.99 1.09 -10.73
CA ALA A 56 -2.81 0.37 -11.99
C ALA A 56 -2.83 1.36 -13.18
N PRO A 57 -1.82 1.35 -14.07
CA PRO A 57 -1.86 2.15 -15.28
C PRO A 57 -2.88 1.53 -16.26
N HIS A 58 -3.81 2.34 -16.73
CA HIS A 58 -4.78 1.93 -17.74
C HIS A 58 -4.32 2.42 -19.13
N PRO A 59 -4.31 1.54 -20.16
CA PRO A 59 -4.07 1.98 -21.52
C PRO A 59 -5.20 2.91 -21.98
N ARG A 60 -4.84 3.94 -22.74
CA ARG A 60 -5.79 4.85 -23.37
C ARG A 60 -5.52 4.80 -24.86
N GLU A 61 -6.39 4.13 -25.59
CA GLU A 61 -6.27 3.89 -27.02
C GLU A 61 -7.58 4.34 -27.70
N SER A 62 -7.48 5.01 -28.84
CA SER A 62 -8.62 5.43 -29.66
C SER A 62 -8.29 5.13 -31.11
N GLY A 63 -8.96 4.13 -31.67
CA GLY A 63 -8.61 3.58 -32.99
C GLY A 63 -7.14 3.18 -33.04
N GLU A 64 -6.38 3.75 -33.98
CA GLU A 64 -4.94 3.48 -34.14
C GLU A 64 -4.05 4.32 -33.20
N THR A 65 -4.61 5.31 -32.50
CA THR A 65 -3.82 6.22 -31.66
C THR A 65 -3.62 5.63 -30.26
N LYS A 66 -2.34 5.41 -29.90
CA LYS A 66 -1.93 4.97 -28.56
C LYS A 66 -1.45 6.15 -27.72
N PHE A 67 -2.19 6.50 -26.67
CA PHE A 67 -1.77 7.51 -25.70
C PHE A 67 -0.95 6.87 -24.57
N LYS A 68 -0.15 7.70 -23.87
CA LYS A 68 0.58 7.27 -22.68
C LYS A 68 -0.42 6.77 -21.63
N SER A 69 -0.23 5.55 -21.13
CA SER A 69 -1.04 4.99 -20.05
C SER A 69 -0.90 5.83 -18.78
N ARG A 70 -2.01 6.06 -18.09
CA ARG A 70 -2.04 6.84 -16.84
C ARG A 70 -2.81 6.08 -15.76
N CYS A 71 -2.44 6.33 -14.51
CA CYS A 71 -3.23 5.91 -13.38
C CYS A 71 -4.36 6.93 -13.18
N PHE A 72 -5.61 6.48 -13.19
CA PHE A 72 -6.79 7.32 -13.00
C PHE A 72 -7.86 6.58 -12.19
N GLY A 73 -8.84 7.30 -11.65
CA GLY A 73 -9.96 6.71 -10.89
C GLY A 73 -9.56 6.21 -9.49
N GLY A 74 -10.28 5.22 -8.98
CA GLY A 74 -10.04 4.54 -7.71
C GLY A 74 -10.19 5.42 -6.46
N ARG A 75 -9.74 4.90 -5.31
CA ARG A 75 -9.73 5.62 -4.02
C ARG A 75 -8.60 6.64 -3.96
N SER A 76 -8.87 7.85 -4.47
CA SER A 76 -7.87 8.92 -4.63
C SER A 76 -7.20 9.36 -3.32
N ALA A 77 -7.93 9.37 -2.20
CA ALA A 77 -7.40 9.68 -0.88
C ALA A 77 -6.32 8.66 -0.46
N VAL A 78 -6.60 7.36 -0.61
CA VAL A 78 -5.64 6.28 -0.34
C VAL A 78 -4.41 6.40 -1.24
N ARG A 79 -4.61 6.72 -2.53
CA ARG A 79 -3.49 6.95 -3.46
C ARG A 79 -2.60 8.11 -3.03
N LYS A 80 -3.17 9.23 -2.60
CA LYS A 80 -2.40 10.40 -2.10
C LYS A 80 -1.61 10.05 -0.84
N ALA A 81 -2.25 9.35 0.11
CA ALA A 81 -1.58 8.89 1.33
C ALA A 81 -0.42 7.94 1.03
N LEU A 82 -0.63 6.97 0.13
CA LEU A 82 0.41 6.04 -0.30
C LEU A 82 1.53 6.72 -1.07
N TYR A 83 1.24 7.77 -1.85
CA TYR A 83 2.27 8.54 -2.54
C TYR A 83 3.24 9.17 -1.55
N MET A 84 2.72 9.86 -0.53
CA MET A 84 3.55 10.47 0.51
C MET A 84 4.35 9.40 1.30
N ALA A 85 3.70 8.29 1.65
CA ALA A 85 4.39 7.18 2.31
C ALA A 85 5.53 6.59 1.45
N THR A 86 5.29 6.47 0.13
CA THR A 86 6.28 5.93 -0.80
C THR A 86 7.48 6.85 -0.97
N VAL A 87 7.29 8.17 -0.97
CA VAL A 87 8.40 9.15 -1.04
C VAL A 87 9.31 9.02 0.18
N VAL A 88 8.77 8.70 1.35
CA VAL A 88 9.57 8.42 2.54
C VAL A 88 10.22 7.03 2.44
N ALA A 89 9.47 6.02 2.01
CA ALA A 89 9.97 4.66 1.83
C ALA A 89 11.14 4.58 0.83
N THR A 90 11.14 5.37 -0.25
CA THR A 90 12.26 5.39 -1.21
C THR A 90 13.57 5.90 -0.61
N ARG A 91 13.53 6.58 0.55
CA ARG A 91 14.70 7.07 1.26
C ARG A 91 15.18 6.11 2.35
N PHE A 92 14.24 5.59 3.15
CA PHE A 92 14.55 4.87 4.38
C PHE A 92 14.37 3.36 4.33
N GLU A 93 13.56 2.85 3.40
CA GLU A 93 13.29 1.41 3.26
C GLU A 93 14.19 0.82 2.16
N PRO A 94 15.21 -0.01 2.49
CA PRO A 94 16.18 -0.50 1.52
C PRO A 94 15.53 -1.21 0.32
N LEU A 95 14.53 -2.06 0.56
CA LEU A 95 13.84 -2.82 -0.50
C LEU A 95 13.13 -1.94 -1.52
N ILE A 96 12.65 -0.78 -1.10
CA ILE A 96 11.98 0.20 -1.96
C ILE A 96 13.00 1.15 -2.59
N ARG A 97 13.99 1.60 -1.82
CA ARG A 97 15.09 2.44 -2.30
C ARG A 97 15.85 1.78 -3.45
N ASP A 98 16.24 0.52 -3.30
CA ASP A 98 17.04 -0.17 -4.32
C ASP A 98 16.21 -0.43 -5.58
N PHE A 99 14.91 -0.68 -5.42
CA PHE A 99 13.97 -0.78 -6.54
C PHE A 99 13.81 0.56 -7.26
N TYR A 100 13.69 1.64 -6.50
CA TYR A 100 13.57 2.99 -7.02
C TYR A 100 14.83 3.40 -7.80
N GLN A 101 16.02 3.21 -7.23
CA GLN A 101 17.29 3.49 -7.89
C GLN A 101 17.46 2.67 -9.17
N ARG A 102 17.08 1.38 -9.16
CA ARG A 102 17.11 0.53 -10.37
C ARG A 102 16.17 1.03 -11.46
N LEU A 103 15.06 1.67 -11.13
CA LEU A 103 14.17 2.26 -12.13
C LEU A 103 14.75 3.56 -12.71
N LEU A 104 15.37 4.38 -11.86
CA LEU A 104 16.05 5.59 -12.30
C LEU A 104 17.25 5.29 -13.19
N SER A 105 18.06 4.28 -12.87
CA SER A 105 19.19 3.88 -13.70
C SER A 105 18.77 3.36 -15.08
N LYS A 106 17.53 2.88 -15.21
CA LYS A 106 16.91 2.50 -16.49
C LYS A 106 16.29 3.70 -17.24
N GLY A 107 16.55 4.93 -16.81
CA GLY A 107 16.04 6.15 -17.44
C GLY A 107 14.53 6.37 -17.25
N LYS A 108 13.88 5.72 -16.26
CA LYS A 108 12.45 5.94 -16.02
C LYS A 108 12.23 7.31 -15.38
N PRO A 109 11.20 8.08 -15.81
CA PRO A 109 10.88 9.35 -15.18
C PRO A 109 10.56 9.20 -13.70
N TYR A 110 10.96 10.19 -12.89
CA TYR A 110 10.76 10.22 -11.44
C TYR A 110 9.35 9.77 -11.01
N LYS A 111 8.30 10.40 -11.56
CA LYS A 111 6.90 10.13 -11.16
C LYS A 111 6.46 8.71 -11.51
N VAL A 112 6.97 8.15 -12.61
CA VAL A 112 6.71 6.76 -13.01
C VAL A 112 7.41 5.79 -12.06
N ALA A 113 8.65 6.10 -11.68
CA ALA A 113 9.39 5.29 -10.72
C ALA A 113 8.71 5.27 -9.35
N VAL A 114 8.24 6.42 -8.84
CA VAL A 114 7.46 6.49 -7.59
C VAL A 114 6.17 5.69 -7.70
N THR A 115 5.43 5.79 -8.82
CA THR A 115 4.18 5.03 -9.02
C THR A 115 4.43 3.52 -9.02
N ALA A 116 5.53 3.05 -9.62
CA ALA A 116 5.93 1.65 -9.55
C ALA A 116 6.30 1.23 -8.10
N CYS A 117 6.97 2.10 -7.36
CA CYS A 117 7.29 1.88 -5.94
C CYS A 117 6.02 1.81 -5.07
N MET A 118 5.01 2.65 -5.35
CA MET A 118 3.71 2.60 -4.66
C MET A 118 3.04 1.24 -4.85
N ARG A 119 3.06 0.71 -6.08
CA ARG A 119 2.52 -0.64 -6.36
C ARG A 119 3.29 -1.73 -5.62
N LYS A 120 4.62 -1.61 -5.55
CA LYS A 120 5.46 -2.56 -4.79
C LYS A 120 5.16 -2.50 -3.30
N LEU A 121 5.10 -1.30 -2.72
CA LEU A 121 4.76 -1.07 -1.31
C LEU A 121 3.39 -1.65 -0.96
N LEU A 122 2.38 -1.38 -1.80
CA LEU A 122 1.03 -1.90 -1.63
C LEU A 122 0.96 -3.42 -1.66
N THR A 123 1.78 -4.05 -2.50
CA THR A 123 1.85 -5.52 -2.60
C THR A 123 2.48 -6.13 -1.34
N ILE A 124 3.54 -5.52 -0.82
CA ILE A 124 4.19 -5.94 0.43
C ILE A 124 3.21 -5.79 1.60
N LEU A 125 2.55 -4.64 1.70
CA LEU A 125 1.57 -4.39 2.75
C LEU A 125 0.41 -5.39 2.69
N ASN A 126 -0.10 -5.69 1.49
CA ASN A 126 -1.17 -6.67 1.31
C ASN A 126 -0.73 -8.10 1.69
N ALA A 127 0.53 -8.47 1.46
CA ALA A 127 1.08 -9.75 1.88
C ALA A 127 1.19 -9.82 3.41
N ARG A 128 1.80 -8.81 4.04
CA ARG A 128 1.92 -8.73 5.52
C ARG A 128 0.57 -8.78 6.23
N MET A 129 -0.43 -8.09 5.68
CA MET A 129 -1.80 -8.12 6.22
C MET A 129 -2.47 -9.48 6.04
N ARG A 130 -2.17 -10.20 4.94
CA ARG A 130 -2.65 -11.56 4.74
C ARG A 130 -2.04 -12.53 5.75
N ASP A 131 -0.73 -12.44 5.96
CA ASP A 131 -0.02 -13.28 6.93
C ASP A 131 -0.57 -13.03 8.34
N TYR A 132 -0.82 -11.76 8.68
CA TYR A 132 -1.51 -11.40 9.92
C TYR A 132 -2.89 -12.07 10.03
N PHE A 133 -3.74 -12.04 9.00
CA PHE A 133 -5.04 -12.71 9.07
C PHE A 133 -4.90 -14.23 9.22
N ALA A 134 -3.94 -14.87 8.54
CA ALA A 134 -3.70 -16.31 8.68
C ALA A 134 -3.28 -16.69 10.10
N GLU A 135 -2.41 -15.89 10.74
CA GLU A 135 -2.00 -16.11 12.14
C GLU A 135 -3.17 -15.95 13.12
N ASN A 136 -4.05 -14.96 12.89
CA ASN A 136 -5.22 -14.74 13.77
C ASN A 136 -6.32 -15.79 13.55
N ASP A 137 -6.57 -16.23 12.31
CA ASP A 137 -7.54 -17.29 12.00
C ASP A 137 -7.13 -18.64 12.63
N THR A 138 -5.82 -18.88 12.76
CA THR A 138 -5.26 -20.06 13.45
C THR A 138 -5.47 -19.97 14.97
N THR A 139 -5.51 -18.75 15.50
CA THR A 139 -5.69 -18.49 16.94
C THR A 139 -7.16 -18.62 17.36
N GLU A 140 -8.12 -18.29 16.48
CA GLU A 140 -9.57 -18.42 16.74
C GLU A 140 -10.11 -19.85 16.48
N ASN A 141 -9.51 -20.62 15.57
CA ASN A 141 -9.90 -22.01 15.29
C ASN A 141 -9.13 -23.05 16.14
N GLY A 142 -8.34 -22.60 17.11
CA GLY A 142 -7.64 -23.43 18.07
C GLY A 142 -8.61 -24.01 19.10
N ILE A 143 -9.12 -25.20 18.81
CA ILE A 143 -9.63 -26.16 19.78
C ILE A 143 -8.64 -26.21 20.96
N GLN A 144 -9.11 -25.84 22.16
CA GLN A 144 -8.50 -26.28 23.42
C GLN A 144 -8.44 -27.80 23.40
N THR A 145 -7.28 -28.34 23.04
CA THR A 145 -6.88 -29.72 23.34
C THR A 145 -5.48 -29.67 23.93
N ALA A 146 -5.45 -29.38 25.23
CA ALA A 146 -4.49 -29.87 26.20
C ALA A 146 -5.15 -29.78 27.58
#